data_AF-X8CI55-F1
#
_entry.id   AF-X8CI55-F1
#
_cell.length_a   1.000
_cell.length_b   1.000
_cell.length_c   1.000
_cell.angle_alpha   90.00
_cell.angle_beta   90.00
_cell.angle_gamma   90.00
#
_symmetry.space_group_name_H-M   'P 1'
#
loop_
_entity.id
_entity.type
_entity.pdbx_description
1 polymer ?
#
loop_
_entity_poly.entity_id
_entity_poly.type
_entity_poly.pdbx_seq_one_letter_code
_entity_poly.pdbx_strand_id
1 'polypeptide(L)'
;MSSLIAQLRPVIGDMPLGGHFHNTRGSGLASAYAAVTAGVTRLDASVGGLGGCPFAPGATGNIATEDLVYLLRDSGIDVDVDLQAAIAAAAVAKSLVGHDLPSSLLRAGDRIQN
;
A
#
# COMPACT_ATOMS: atom_id res chain seq x y z
N MET A 1 -12.40 -3.16 8.66
CA MET A 1 -11.19 -2.52 9.22
C MET A 1 -11.54 -1.51 10.31
N SER A 2 -12.34 -0.47 10.03
CA SER A 2 -12.64 0.61 11.00
C SER A 2 -13.25 0.13 12.33
N SER A 3 -14.12 -0.89 12.30
CA SER A 3 -14.67 -1.50 13.53
C SER A 3 -13.59 -2.12 14.43
N LEU A 4 -12.59 -2.80 13.84
CA LEU A 4 -11.47 -3.37 14.59
C LEU A 4 -10.64 -2.27 15.25
N ILE A 5 -10.34 -1.19 14.53
CA ILE A 5 -9.59 -0.04 15.07
C ILE A 5 -10.35 0.61 16.22
N ALA A 6 -11.67 0.80 16.08
CA ALA A 6 -12.51 1.36 17.13
C ALA A 6 -12.50 0.50 18.42
N GLN A 7 -12.47 -0.82 18.27
CA GLN A 7 -12.39 -1.75 19.40
C GLN A 7 -11.00 -1.77 20.05
N LEU A 8 -9.93 -1.59 19.26
CA LEU A 8 -8.55 -1.59 19.78
C LEU A 8 -8.18 -0.31 20.52
N ARG A 9 -8.65 0.86 20.06
CA ARG A 9 -8.33 2.17 20.65
C ARG A 9 -8.49 2.23 22.18
N PRO A 10 -9.60 1.81 22.81
CA PRO A 10 -9.72 1.84 24.27
C PRO A 10 -8.78 0.87 24.99
N VAL A 11 -8.24 -0.14 24.32
CA VAL A 11 -7.32 -1.14 24.89
C VAL A 11 -5.87 -0.65 24.84
N ILE A 12 -5.48 0.03 23.77
CA ILE A 12 -4.08 0.43 23.52
C ILE A 12 -3.73 1.84 24.02
N GLY A 13 -4.75 2.65 24.35
CA GLY A 13 -4.55 4.05 24.75
C GLY A 13 -3.86 4.86 23.66
N ASP A 14 -2.79 5.56 24.03
CA ASP A 14 -2.00 6.41 23.12
C ASP A 14 -0.91 5.65 22.35
N MET A 15 -0.84 4.32 22.48
CA MET A 15 0.15 3.53 21.75
C MET A 15 -0.06 3.68 20.22
N PRO A 16 1.01 3.98 19.45
CA PRO A 16 0.89 4.12 18.00
C PRO A 16 0.39 2.82 17.35
N LEU A 17 -0.64 2.92 16.51
CA LEU A 17 -1.16 1.81 15.72
C LEU A 17 -0.67 1.89 14.28
N GLY A 18 -0.10 0.80 13.77
CA GLY A 18 0.28 0.64 12.38
C GLY A 18 -0.61 -0.37 11.64
N GLY A 19 -0.72 -0.23 10.32
CA GLY A 19 -1.43 -1.17 9.46
C GLY A 19 -0.50 -1.82 8.42
N HIS A 20 -0.50 -3.15 8.36
CA HIS A 20 0.19 -3.94 7.33
C HIS A 20 -0.84 -4.76 6.57
N PHE A 21 -1.00 -4.49 5.28
CA PHE A 21 -2.06 -5.10 4.47
C PHE A 21 -1.51 -5.81 3.24
N HIS A 22 -1.99 -7.04 3.03
CA HIS A 22 -1.75 -7.80 1.82
C HIS A 22 -2.87 -7.57 0.82
N ASN A 23 -2.55 -7.62 -0.46
CA ASN A 23 -3.53 -7.42 -1.53
C ASN A 23 -4.02 -8.73 -2.17
N THR A 24 -3.83 -9.88 -1.49
CA THR A 24 -4.14 -11.23 -2.01
C THR A 24 -5.55 -11.39 -2.57
N ARG A 25 -6.52 -10.64 -2.04
CA ARG A 25 -7.92 -10.66 -2.46
C ARG A 25 -8.40 -9.31 -3.01
N GLY A 26 -7.48 -8.44 -3.43
CA GLY A 26 -7.80 -7.11 -3.98
C GLY A 26 -8.36 -6.09 -2.99
N SER A 27 -8.34 -6.39 -1.69
CA SER A 27 -8.93 -5.54 -0.63
C SER A 27 -7.90 -4.81 0.24
N GLY A 28 -6.61 -4.91 -0.09
CA GLY A 28 -5.53 -4.36 0.73
C GLY A 28 -5.57 -2.83 0.78
N LEU A 29 -5.69 -2.18 -0.37
CA LEU A 29 -5.78 -0.72 -0.48
C LEU A 29 -7.05 -0.15 0.19
N ALA A 30 -8.19 -0.84 0.02
CA ALA A 30 -9.44 -0.45 0.70
C ALA A 30 -9.31 -0.56 2.22
N SER A 31 -8.59 -1.57 2.71
CA SER A 31 -8.30 -1.73 4.13
C SER A 31 -7.37 -0.65 4.66
N ALA A 32 -6.33 -0.28 3.89
CA ALA A 32 -5.44 0.83 4.20
C ALA A 32 -6.19 2.15 4.32
N TYR A 33 -7.02 2.49 3.32
CA TYR A 33 -7.84 3.71 3.33
C TYR A 33 -8.80 3.75 4.52
N ALA A 34 -9.48 2.63 4.81
CA ALA A 34 -10.36 2.51 5.96
C ALA A 34 -9.62 2.64 7.31
N ALA A 35 -8.35 2.23 7.37
CA ALA A 35 -7.50 2.40 8.54
C ALA A 35 -7.12 3.86 8.73
N VAL A 36 -6.68 4.54 7.67
CA VAL A 36 -6.33 5.97 7.72
C VAL A 36 -7.54 6.83 8.08
N THR A 37 -8.70 6.55 7.49
CA THR A 37 -9.96 7.22 7.84
C THR A 37 -10.37 7.01 9.30
N ALA A 38 -9.94 5.89 9.91
CA ALA A 38 -10.13 5.62 11.34
C ALA A 38 -9.01 6.18 12.24
N GLY A 39 -8.11 7.01 11.68
CA GLY A 39 -7.04 7.73 12.36
C GLY A 39 -5.74 6.96 12.54
N VAL A 40 -5.48 5.92 11.74
CA VAL A 40 -4.14 5.30 11.64
C VAL A 40 -3.25 6.18 10.75
N THR A 41 -2.02 6.46 11.19
CA THR A 41 -1.08 7.33 10.46
C THR A 41 0.20 6.60 10.03
N ARG A 42 0.35 5.31 10.36
CA ARG A 42 1.49 4.48 9.94
C ARG A 42 0.99 3.28 9.16
N LEU A 43 1.46 3.13 7.92
CA LEU A 43 1.14 2.01 7.05
C LEU A 43 2.43 1.39 6.50
N ASP A 44 2.44 0.06 6.44
CA ASP A 44 3.48 -0.70 5.77
C ASP A 44 3.02 -1.06 4.35
N ALA A 45 3.93 -0.93 3.38
CA ALA A 45 3.73 -1.26 1.99
C ALA A 45 5.04 -1.80 1.39
N SER A 46 5.01 -2.31 0.16
CA SER A 46 6.21 -2.79 -0.53
C SER A 46 6.28 -2.25 -1.95
N VAL A 47 7.46 -1.83 -2.39
CA VAL A 47 7.68 -1.29 -3.73
C VAL A 47 7.23 -2.29 -4.80
N GLY A 48 6.46 -1.85 -5.80
CA GLY A 48 5.91 -2.75 -6.81
C GLY A 48 4.81 -3.71 -6.31
N GLY A 49 4.51 -3.71 -5.01
CA GLY A 49 3.72 -4.75 -4.34
C GLY A 49 4.52 -6.04 -4.14
N LEU A 50 5.84 -5.94 -4.00
CA LEU A 50 6.72 -7.05 -3.66
C LEU A 50 6.24 -7.80 -2.41
N GLY A 51 6.63 -9.06 -2.33
CA GLY A 51 6.13 -10.02 -1.36
C GLY A 51 5.20 -11.04 -2.00
N GLY A 52 4.69 -11.95 -1.18
CA GLY A 52 4.12 -13.20 -1.67
C GLY A 52 5.18 -14.30 -1.65
N CYS A 53 4.74 -15.53 -1.44
CA CYS A 53 5.64 -16.66 -1.36
C CYS A 53 5.79 -17.26 -2.77
N PRO A 54 7.02 -17.35 -3.34
CA PRO A 54 7.22 -18.02 -4.62
C PRO A 54 6.81 -19.50 -4.60
N PHE A 55 6.66 -20.08 -3.41
CA PHE A 55 6.23 -21.47 -3.18
C PHE A 55 4.73 -21.62 -2.87
N ALA A 56 3.95 -20.54 -2.72
CA ALA A 56 2.52 -20.59 -2.44
C ALA A 56 1.72 -19.95 -3.58
N PRO A 57 1.20 -20.75 -4.53
CA PRO A 57 0.40 -20.23 -5.65
C PRO A 57 -0.81 -19.45 -5.15
N GLY A 58 -0.95 -18.20 -5.60
CA GLY A 58 -2.11 -17.35 -5.30
C GLY A 58 -1.97 -16.39 -4.12
N ALA A 59 -0.88 -16.45 -3.35
CA ALA A 59 -0.58 -15.41 -2.36
C ALA A 59 -0.03 -14.16 -3.08
N THR A 60 -0.89 -13.24 -3.52
CA THR A 60 -0.39 -11.93 -3.98
C THR A 60 0.26 -11.19 -2.81
N GLY A 61 1.27 -10.38 -3.13
CA GLY A 61 2.11 -9.69 -2.16
C GLY A 61 1.42 -8.58 -1.36
N ASN A 62 2.25 -7.71 -0.79
CA ASN A 62 1.83 -6.54 -0.05
C ASN A 62 1.06 -5.57 -0.96
N ILE A 63 0.39 -4.58 -0.36
CA ILE A 63 -0.02 -3.39 -1.13
C ILE A 63 1.23 -2.72 -1.73
N ALA A 64 1.13 -2.26 -2.98
CA ALA A 64 2.21 -1.54 -3.64
C ALA A 64 2.35 -0.14 -3.06
N THR A 65 3.59 0.30 -2.78
CA THR A 65 3.86 1.62 -2.20
C THR A 65 3.29 2.74 -3.08
N GLU A 66 3.56 2.70 -4.38
CA GLU A 66 3.10 3.65 -5.37
C GLU A 66 1.57 3.66 -5.52
N ASP A 67 0.92 2.50 -5.42
CA ASP A 67 -0.56 2.42 -5.46
C ASP A 67 -1.17 3.03 -4.19
N LEU A 68 -0.53 2.86 -3.03
CA LEU A 68 -0.95 3.46 -1.76
C LEU A 68 -0.76 4.98 -1.77
N VAL A 69 0.42 5.46 -2.18
CA VAL A 69 0.73 6.89 -2.29
C VAL A 69 -0.25 7.58 -3.23
N TYR A 70 -0.50 6.98 -4.39
CA TYR A 70 -1.51 7.46 -5.32
C TYR A 70 -2.89 7.57 -4.65
N LEU A 71 -3.37 6.50 -4.01
CA LEU A 71 -4.68 6.48 -3.35
C LEU A 71 -4.83 7.56 -2.29
N LEU A 72 -3.84 7.71 -1.41
CA LEU A 72 -3.90 8.67 -0.30
C LEU A 72 -3.85 10.10 -0.83
N ARG A 73 -2.89 10.40 -1.71
CA ARG A 73 -2.76 11.72 -2.36
C ARG A 73 -4.05 12.11 -3.09
N ASP A 74 -4.62 11.19 -3.86
CA ASP A 74 -5.84 11.47 -4.66
C ASP A 74 -7.10 11.60 -3.80
N SER A 75 -7.06 11.04 -2.58
CA SER A 75 -8.11 11.20 -1.58
C SER A 75 -7.93 12.47 -0.72
N GLY A 76 -6.96 13.33 -1.05
CA GLY A 76 -6.66 14.56 -0.29
C GLY A 76 -5.96 14.31 1.04
N ILE A 77 -5.35 13.14 1.22
CA ILE A 77 -4.55 12.79 2.40
C ILE A 77 -3.09 13.08 2.08
N ASP A 78 -2.45 13.87 2.93
CA ASP A 78 -1.05 14.25 2.76
C ASP A 78 -0.13 13.04 2.94
N VAL A 79 0.86 12.95 2.06
CA VAL A 79 1.91 11.92 2.05
C VAL A 79 3.20 12.59 1.61
N ASP A 80 4.29 12.29 2.30
CA ASP A 80 5.63 12.86 2.07
C ASP A 80 6.46 12.08 1.04
N VAL A 81 5.80 11.24 0.24
CA VAL A 81 6.43 10.38 -0.77
C VAL A 81 6.17 10.93 -2.17
N ASP A 82 7.25 11.15 -2.92
CA ASP A 82 7.19 11.47 -4.34
C ASP A 82 6.67 10.25 -5.13
N LEU A 83 5.48 10.39 -5.73
CA LEU A 83 4.85 9.31 -6.49
C LEU A 83 5.67 8.91 -7.73
N GLN A 84 6.29 9.87 -8.44
CA GLN A 84 7.09 9.57 -9.62
C GLN A 84 8.35 8.80 -9.23
N ALA A 85 9.00 9.20 -8.15
CA ALA A 85 10.13 8.47 -7.59
C ALA A 85 9.73 7.06 -7.13
N ALA A 86 8.55 6.89 -6.53
CA ALA A 86 8.04 5.59 -6.11
C ALA A 86 7.78 4.65 -7.32
N ILE A 87 7.18 5.17 -8.39
CA ILE A 87 6.96 4.42 -9.64
C ILE A 87 8.32 4.04 -10.28
N ALA A 88 9.27 4.96 -10.33
CA ALA A 88 10.61 4.68 -10.85
C ALA A 88 11.33 3.60 -10.02
N ALA A 89 11.22 3.64 -8.70
CA ALA A 89 11.76 2.60 -7.81
C ALA A 89 11.12 1.22 -8.07
N ALA A 90 9.81 1.18 -8.35
CA ALA A 90 9.12 -0.05 -8.73
C ALA A 90 9.59 -0.62 -10.07
N ALA A 91 9.93 0.23 -11.04
CA ALA A 91 10.54 -0.20 -12.29
C ALA A 91 11.93 -0.83 -12.08
N VAL A 92 12.76 -0.24 -11.20
CA VAL A 92 14.04 -0.83 -10.81
C VAL A 92 13.83 -2.19 -10.13
N ALA A 93 12.90 -2.28 -9.17
CA ALA A 93 12.58 -3.51 -8.48
C ALA A 93 12.14 -4.63 -9.46
N LYS A 94 11.25 -4.32 -10.40
CA LYS A 94 10.82 -5.23 -11.47
C LYS A 94 12.01 -5.77 -12.27
N SER A 95 12.93 -4.89 -12.67
CA SER A 95 14.13 -5.29 -13.42
C SER A 95 15.02 -6.23 -12.61
N LEU A 96 15.15 -6.03 -11.31
CA LEU A 96 16.00 -6.84 -10.44
C LEU A 96 15.41 -8.23 -10.15
N VAL A 97 14.09 -8.32 -9.95
CA VAL A 97 13.44 -9.62 -9.69
C VAL A 97 13.22 -10.46 -10.96
N GLY A 98 13.29 -9.84 -12.14
CA GLY A 98 13.21 -10.53 -13.43
C GLY A 98 11.80 -11.01 -13.81
N HIS A 99 10.76 -10.52 -13.15
CA HIS A 99 9.36 -10.82 -13.47
C HIS A 99 8.45 -9.61 -13.19
N ASP A 100 7.22 -9.64 -13.71
CA ASP A 100 6.24 -8.58 -13.48
C ASP A 100 5.86 -8.45 -11.99
N LEU A 101 5.60 -7.21 -11.58
CA LEU A 101 5.15 -6.85 -10.24
C LEU A 101 3.66 -6.44 -10.27
N PRO A 102 2.89 -6.68 -9.20
CA PRO A 102 1.44 -6.50 -9.20
C PRO A 102 0.97 -5.04 -9.20
N SER A 103 1.84 -4.06 -8.96
CA SER A 103 1.47 -2.64 -8.95
C SER A 103 0.67 -2.23 -10.19
N SER A 104 -0.40 -1.46 -9.95
CA SER A 104 -1.18 -0.84 -11.00
C SER A 104 -0.49 0.41 -11.54
N LEU A 105 0.10 1.22 -10.67
CA LEU A 105 0.77 2.47 -11.04
C LEU A 105 2.07 2.23 -11.81
N LEU A 106 2.80 1.15 -11.54
CA LEU A 106 3.93 0.73 -12.38
C LEU A 106 3.52 0.45 -13.83
N ARG A 107 2.29 -0.03 -14.05
CA ARG A 107 1.77 -0.37 -15.38
C ARG A 107 1.10 0.83 -16.07
N ALA A 108 0.39 1.65 -15.31
CA ALA A 108 -0.46 2.71 -15.83
C ALA A 108 0.16 4.11 -15.77
N GLY A 109 1.14 4.33 -14.89
CA GLY A 109 1.65 5.65 -14.55
C GLY A 109 0.64 6.48 -13.73
N ASP A 110 1.02 7.70 -13.39
CA ASP A 110 0.14 8.66 -12.72
C ASP A 110 -0.96 9.17 -13.68
N ARG A 111 -2.17 9.40 -13.17
CA ARG A 111 -3.27 9.99 -13.94
C ARG A 111 -3.03 11.46 -14.27
N ILE A 112 -2.27 12.15 -13.42
CA ILE A 112 -1.89 13.55 -13.64
C ILE A 112 -0.61 13.51 -14.46
N GLN A 113 -0.75 13.60 -15.77
CA GLN A 113 0.38 13.81 -16.67
C GLN A 113 0.73 15.30 -16.63
N ASN A 114 1.94 15.62 -16.15
CA ASN A 114 2.57 16.92 -16.36
C ASN A 114 3.17 16.98 -17.76
#